data_AF-A0A971SM77-F1
#
_entry.id   AF-A0A971SM77-F1
#
_cell.length_a   1.000
_cell.length_b   1.000
_cell.length_c   1.000
_cell.angle_alpha   90.00
_cell.angle_beta   90.00
_cell.angle_gamma   90.00
#
_symmetry.space_group_name_H-M   'P 1'
#
loop_
_entity.id
_entity.type
_entity.pdbx_description
1 polymer ?
#
loop_
_entity_poly.entity_id
_entity_poly.type
_entity_poly.pdbx_seq_one_letter_code
_entity_poly.pdbx_strand_id
1 'polypeptide(L)'
;MENKIFAPWRMAYILSNSDDNEQKEPGCIFCEFPKMNEDEKNLILHRGKECFVILNAFPYNPGHLMVVPYRHTADLPGLTTSELSEMMSLCQTAHRVITEVMKPHGFNMGMNLGKVAGAGIDQHLHMHVVPRWNGDTNFMPVLGEVRVVS
;
A
#
# COMPACT_ATOMS: atom_id res chain seq x y z
N MET A 1 34.73 8.75 9.53
CA MET A 1 33.58 9.62 9.22
C MET A 1 32.35 8.73 9.21
N GLU A 2 31.51 8.86 10.24
CA GLU A 2 30.29 8.07 10.41
C GLU A 2 29.20 8.61 9.48
N ASN A 3 28.87 7.86 8.42
CA ASN A 3 27.73 8.17 7.57
C ASN A 3 26.45 7.65 8.25
N LYS A 4 25.87 8.47 9.11
CA LYS A 4 24.55 8.20 9.70
C LYS A 4 23.48 8.44 8.64
N ILE A 5 22.89 7.36 8.12
CA ILE A 5 21.72 7.45 7.24
C ILE A 5 20.49 7.55 8.14
N PHE A 6 19.92 8.75 8.19
CA PHE A 6 18.76 9.07 9.00
C PHE A 6 17.48 8.62 8.26
N ALA A 7 16.59 7.93 8.96
CA ALA A 7 15.25 7.60 8.50
C ALA A 7 14.24 8.53 9.21
N PRO A 8 14.12 9.81 8.80
CA PRO A 8 13.34 10.82 9.52
C PRO A 8 11.87 10.43 9.71
N TRP A 9 11.32 9.60 8.81
CA TRP A 9 9.96 9.06 8.92
C TRP A 9 9.77 8.14 10.14
N ARG A 10 10.82 7.48 10.63
CA ARG A 10 10.73 6.56 11.79
C ARG A 10 10.41 7.31 13.08
N MET A 11 10.89 8.56 13.22
CA MET A 11 10.50 9.41 14.34
C MET A 11 9.03 9.83 14.23
N ALA A 12 8.55 10.20 13.04
CA ALA A 12 7.14 10.52 12.85
C ALA A 12 6.21 9.32 13.17
N TYR A 13 6.62 8.09 12.84
CA TYR A 13 5.89 6.86 13.16
C TYR A 13 5.90 6.50 14.66
N ILE A 14 7.04 6.66 15.35
CA ILE A 14 7.12 6.44 16.80
C ILE A 14 6.28 7.48 17.53
N LEU A 15 6.38 8.74 17.09
CA LEU A 15 5.64 9.86 17.68
C LEU A 15 4.13 9.79 17.40
N SER A 16 3.71 9.29 16.22
CA SER A 16 2.29 9.06 15.92
C SER A 16 1.68 7.87 16.68
N ASN A 17 2.51 7.01 17.27
CA ASN A 17 2.10 5.85 18.06
C ASN A 17 2.39 6.01 19.56
N SER A 18 2.97 7.14 19.99
CA SER A 18 3.28 7.43 21.40
C SER A 18 2.24 8.33 22.09
N ASP A 19 1.08 8.54 21.48
CA ASP A 19 -0.02 9.24 22.13
C ASP A 19 -0.81 8.26 23.01
N ASP A 20 -0.60 8.41 24.32
CA ASP A 20 -1.45 7.96 25.42
C ASP A 20 -2.88 8.56 25.30
N ASN A 21 -3.62 8.18 24.27
CA ASN A 21 -5.02 8.56 24.08
C ASN A 21 -5.86 7.35 23.66
N GLU A 22 -6.29 6.60 24.67
CA GLU A 22 -7.18 5.43 24.65
C GLU A 22 -8.59 5.65 24.05
N GLN A 23 -8.87 6.71 23.28
CA GLN A 23 -10.26 7.04 22.86
C GLN A 23 -10.41 7.63 21.45
N LYS A 24 -9.81 7.02 20.44
CA LYS A 24 -10.34 7.08 19.07
C LYS A 24 -10.30 5.68 18.49
N GLU A 25 -11.46 5.09 18.18
CA GLU A 25 -11.45 3.94 17.28
C GLU A 25 -10.74 4.40 15.99
N PRO A 26 -9.64 3.76 15.58
CA PRO A 26 -8.92 4.19 14.40
C PRO A 26 -9.84 3.95 13.19
N GLY A 27 -10.38 5.03 12.64
CA GLY A 27 -11.17 4.99 11.42
C GLY A 27 -10.38 4.31 10.30
N CYS A 28 -11.08 3.55 9.45
CA CYS A 28 -10.41 2.89 8.33
C CYS A 28 -10.01 3.94 7.28
N ILE A 29 -8.70 4.14 7.07
CA ILE A 29 -8.17 5.13 6.12
C ILE A 29 -8.72 4.95 4.70
N PHE A 30 -8.99 3.70 4.30
CA PHE A 30 -9.55 3.40 2.98
C PHE A 30 -11.02 3.83 2.84
N CYS A 31 -11.74 3.99 3.95
CA CYS A 31 -13.09 4.55 3.96
C CYS A 31 -13.06 6.08 4.03
N GLU A 32 -12.08 6.66 4.72
CA GLU A 32 -12.00 8.09 4.99
C GLU A 32 -11.39 8.87 3.82
N PHE A 33 -10.26 8.42 3.29
CA PHE A 33 -9.50 9.15 2.28
C PHE A 33 -10.30 9.42 1.00
N PRO A 34 -11.08 8.46 0.46
CA PRO A 34 -11.92 8.75 -0.69
C PRO A 34 -12.99 9.81 -0.45
N LYS A 35 -13.45 10.02 0.80
CA LYS A 35 -14.48 11.01 1.13
C LYS A 35 -13.94 12.42 1.26
N MET A 36 -12.66 12.58 1.57
CA MET A 36 -12.03 13.88 1.80
C MET A 36 -11.81 14.69 0.51
N ASN A 37 -11.85 14.05 -0.67
CA ASN A 37 -11.56 14.68 -1.98
C ASN A 37 -10.20 15.41 -2.03
N GLU A 38 -9.24 14.98 -1.21
CA GLU A 38 -7.85 15.48 -1.17
C GLU A 38 -6.90 14.43 -1.77
N ASP A 39 -7.11 14.08 -3.05
CA ASP A 39 -6.47 12.91 -3.69
C ASP A 39 -4.95 12.94 -3.64
N GLU A 40 -4.33 14.08 -3.96
CA GLU A 40 -2.88 14.25 -3.94
C GLU A 40 -2.29 14.04 -2.54
N LYS A 41 -2.92 14.63 -1.52
CA LYS A 41 -2.49 14.50 -0.12
C LYS A 41 -2.67 13.08 0.41
N ASN A 42 -3.74 12.41 -0.01
CA ASN A 42 -4.06 11.05 0.40
C ASN A 42 -3.44 9.98 -0.52
N LEU A 43 -2.62 10.40 -1.48
CA LEU A 43 -1.93 9.55 -2.44
C LEU A 43 -2.87 8.67 -3.30
N ILE A 44 -4.11 9.12 -3.52
CA ILE A 44 -5.07 8.46 -4.41
C ILE A 44 -4.68 8.79 -5.85
N LEU A 45 -4.35 7.76 -6.63
CA LEU A 45 -3.95 7.91 -8.03
C LEU A 45 -5.12 7.85 -9.00
N HIS A 46 -6.15 7.07 -8.66
CA HIS A 46 -7.27 6.83 -9.55
C HIS A 46 -8.52 6.44 -8.77
N ARG A 47 -9.69 6.92 -9.22
CA ARG A 47 -11.01 6.59 -8.68
C ARG A 47 -11.82 5.87 -9.77
N GLY A 48 -12.11 4.59 -9.54
CA GLY A 48 -13.01 3.79 -10.36
C GLY A 48 -14.46 3.90 -9.85
N LYS A 49 -15.29 2.92 -10.20
CA LYS A 49 -16.70 2.87 -9.79
C LYS A 49 -16.89 2.17 -8.44
N GLU A 50 -16.29 1.00 -8.30
CA GLU A 50 -16.33 0.09 -7.15
C GLU A 50 -15.01 0.09 -6.37
N CYS A 51 -13.91 0.39 -7.05
CA CYS A 51 -12.55 0.36 -6.51
C CYS A 51 -11.78 1.65 -6.81
N PHE A 52 -10.74 1.92 -6.03
CA PHE A 52 -9.80 3.00 -6.25
C PHE A 52 -8.36 2.51 -6.12
N VAL A 53 -7.41 3.32 -6.60
CA VAL A 53 -5.97 3.05 -6.55
C VAL A 53 -5.30 4.09 -5.67
N ILE A 54 -4.49 3.62 -4.72
CA ILE A 54 -3.78 4.45 -3.75
C ILE A 54 -2.34 3.98 -3.64
N LEU A 55 -1.37 4.90 -3.55
CA LEU A 55 0.02 4.53 -3.27
C LEU A 55 0.16 4.05 -1.83
N ASN A 56 1.04 3.08 -1.61
CA ASN A 56 1.39 2.72 -0.25
C ASN A 56 2.33 3.78 0.34
N ALA A 57 1.93 4.40 1.46
CA ALA A 57 2.76 5.37 2.18
C ALA A 57 4.07 4.77 2.72
N PHE A 58 4.12 3.45 2.89
CA PHE A 58 5.29 2.68 3.30
C PHE A 58 5.63 1.64 2.21
N PRO A 59 6.15 2.07 1.05
CA PRO A 59 6.32 1.22 -0.11
C PRO A 59 7.43 0.17 0.09
N TYR A 60 7.26 -1.04 -0.49
CA TYR A 60 8.37 -2.01 -0.56
C TYR A 60 9.43 -1.52 -1.55
N ASN A 61 8.97 -1.06 -2.71
CA ASN A 61 9.74 -0.42 -3.77
C ASN A 61 8.95 0.79 -4.29
N PRO A 62 9.62 1.78 -4.93
CA PRO A 62 8.93 2.86 -5.63
C PRO A 62 7.85 2.30 -6.57
N GLY A 63 6.71 2.98 -6.65
CA GLY A 63 5.56 2.50 -7.44
C GLY A 63 4.73 1.41 -6.77
N HIS A 64 5.00 1.04 -5.51
CA HIS A 64 4.11 0.19 -4.73
C HIS A 64 2.76 0.90 -4.49
N LEU A 65 1.71 0.31 -5.06
CA LEU A 65 0.34 0.77 -4.92
C LEU A 65 -0.59 -0.36 -4.45
N MET A 66 -1.80 0.03 -4.09
CA MET A 66 -2.87 -0.85 -3.65
C MET A 66 -4.14 -0.53 -4.44
N VAL A 67 -4.85 -1.57 -4.88
CA VAL A 67 -6.22 -1.47 -5.41
C VAL A 67 -7.19 -1.88 -4.32
N VAL A 68 -8.14 -1.01 -4.02
CA VAL A 68 -8.97 -1.11 -2.81
C VAL A 68 -10.44 -0.91 -3.18
N PRO A 69 -11.37 -1.80 -2.76
CA PRO A 69 -12.79 -1.58 -2.96
C PRO A 69 -13.28 -0.46 -2.05
N TYR A 70 -14.26 0.33 -2.50
CA TYR A 70 -14.88 1.35 -1.64
C TYR A 70 -15.64 0.72 -0.46
N ARG A 71 -16.18 -0.49 -0.65
CA ARG A 71 -16.87 -1.22 0.41
C ARG A 71 -15.87 -1.69 1.47
N HIS A 72 -16.19 -1.39 2.73
CA HIS A 72 -15.43 -1.87 3.88
C HIS A 72 -15.71 -3.35 4.13
N THR A 73 -14.78 -4.22 3.73
CA THR A 73 -14.88 -5.66 3.95
C THR A 73 -13.51 -6.30 3.93
N ALA A 74 -13.31 -7.31 4.78
CA ALA A 74 -12.18 -8.25 4.75
C ALA A 74 -12.52 -9.56 4.02
N ASP A 75 -13.78 -9.75 3.64
CA ASP A 75 -14.31 -10.97 3.05
C ASP A 75 -14.13 -10.97 1.53
N LEU A 76 -13.05 -11.59 1.05
CA LEU A 76 -12.75 -11.72 -0.38
C LEU A 76 -13.81 -12.56 -1.12
N PRO A 77 -14.24 -13.74 -0.62
CA PRO A 77 -15.38 -14.48 -1.20
C PRO A 77 -16.67 -13.67 -1.31
N GLY A 78 -16.90 -12.74 -0.38
CA GLY A 78 -18.07 -11.87 -0.34
C GLY A 78 -18.03 -10.68 -1.31
N LEU A 79 -16.97 -10.51 -2.10
CA LEU A 79 -16.93 -9.49 -3.16
C LEU A 79 -17.90 -9.84 -4.30
N THR A 80 -18.60 -8.82 -4.78
CA THR A 80 -19.44 -8.93 -5.97
C THR A 80 -18.58 -9.16 -7.21
N THR A 81 -19.19 -9.69 -8.27
CA THR A 81 -18.49 -9.88 -9.55
C THR A 81 -18.00 -8.55 -10.14
N SER A 82 -18.73 -7.45 -9.95
CA SER A 82 -18.33 -6.12 -10.41
C SER A 82 -17.10 -5.61 -9.65
N GLU A 83 -17.09 -5.71 -8.32
CA GLU A 83 -15.95 -5.35 -7.47
C GLU A 83 -14.70 -6.14 -7.86
N LEU A 84 -14.80 -7.47 -7.98
CA LEU A 84 -13.67 -8.34 -8.37
C LEU A 84 -13.15 -8.00 -9.78
N SER A 85 -14.07 -7.80 -10.73
CA SER A 85 -13.71 -7.49 -12.11
C SER A 85 -13.01 -6.15 -12.22
N GLU A 86 -13.51 -5.12 -11.53
CA GLU A 86 -12.88 -3.81 -11.55
C GLU A 86 -11.54 -3.82 -10.80
N MET A 87 -11.45 -4.48 -9.64
CA MET A 87 -10.20 -4.65 -8.90
C MET A 87 -9.10 -5.24 -9.80
N MET A 88 -9.41 -6.32 -10.52
CA MET A 88 -8.45 -6.97 -11.43
C MET A 88 -8.17 -6.15 -12.69
N SER A 89 -9.15 -5.39 -13.20
CA SER A 89 -8.96 -4.47 -14.32
C SER A 89 -8.00 -3.31 -13.96
N LEU A 90 -8.16 -2.75 -12.77
CA LEU A 90 -7.26 -1.72 -12.23
C LEU A 90 -5.86 -2.29 -11.97
N CYS A 91 -5.75 -3.52 -11.48
CA CYS A 91 -4.47 -4.21 -11.34
C CYS A 91 -3.72 -4.37 -12.68
N GLN A 92 -4.42 -4.78 -13.75
CA GLN A 92 -3.84 -4.86 -15.09
C GLN A 92 -3.42 -3.48 -15.62
N THR A 93 -4.20 -2.45 -15.31
CA THR A 93 -3.88 -1.06 -15.69
C THR A 93 -2.65 -0.56 -14.96
N ALA A 94 -2.58 -0.76 -13.64
CA ALA A 94 -1.41 -0.46 -12.83
C ALA A 94 -0.15 -1.17 -13.35
N HIS A 95 -0.23 -2.47 -13.65
CA HIS A 95 0.88 -3.21 -14.25
C HIS A 95 1.35 -2.55 -15.55
N ARG A 96 0.46 -2.28 -16.50
CA ARG A 96 0.83 -1.64 -17.79
C ARG A 96 1.50 -0.28 -17.60
N VAL A 97 0.88 0.59 -16.79
CA VAL A 97 1.39 1.95 -16.54
C VAL A 97 2.76 1.89 -15.87
N ILE A 98 2.93 1.07 -14.83
CA ILE A 98 4.20 0.93 -14.13
C ILE A 98 5.27 0.33 -15.06
N THR A 99 4.92 -0.65 -15.89
CA THR A 99 5.82 -1.21 -16.91
C THR A 99 6.35 -0.12 -17.84
N GLU A 100 5.48 0.75 -18.33
CA GLU A 100 5.84 1.83 -19.25
C GLU A 100 6.73 2.88 -18.59
N VAL A 101 6.35 3.36 -17.40
CA VAL A 101 7.00 4.51 -16.77
C VAL A 101 8.24 4.15 -15.94
N MET A 102 8.32 2.92 -15.41
CA MET A 102 9.39 2.51 -14.49
C MET A 102 10.24 1.34 -14.99
N LYS A 103 9.75 0.57 -15.97
CA LYS A 103 10.46 -0.60 -16.55
C LYS A 103 10.98 -1.61 -15.49
N PRO A 104 10.16 -2.08 -14.54
CA PRO A 104 10.53 -3.17 -13.64
C PRO A 104 10.79 -4.47 -14.40
N HIS A 105 11.58 -5.35 -13.79
CA HIS A 105 11.85 -6.69 -14.32
C HIS A 105 10.75 -7.71 -13.96
N GLY A 106 9.87 -7.37 -13.02
CA GLY A 106 8.73 -8.21 -12.62
C GLY A 106 7.82 -7.52 -11.61
N PHE A 107 6.84 -8.24 -11.10
CA PHE A 107 5.88 -7.76 -10.10
C PHE A 107 5.59 -8.83 -9.05
N ASN A 108 5.31 -8.41 -7.82
CA ASN A 108 4.52 -9.17 -6.87
C ASN A 108 3.14 -8.55 -6.77
N MET A 109 2.11 -9.39 -6.87
CA MET A 109 0.72 -8.98 -6.72
C MET A 109 0.05 -9.94 -5.76
N GLY A 110 -0.67 -9.43 -4.77
CA GLY A 110 -1.28 -10.27 -3.76
C GLY A 110 -1.98 -9.50 -2.65
N MET A 111 -2.65 -10.27 -1.79
CA MET A 111 -3.41 -9.78 -0.64
C MET A 111 -2.98 -10.57 0.59
N ASN A 112 -2.88 -9.89 1.72
CA ASN A 112 -2.76 -10.54 3.01
C ASN A 112 -4.16 -10.58 3.64
N LEU A 113 -4.66 -11.78 3.96
CA LEU A 113 -6.01 -11.95 4.52
C LEU A 113 -5.92 -12.31 6.01
N GLY A 114 -6.35 -11.37 6.86
CA GLY A 114 -6.28 -11.49 8.31
C GLY A 114 -4.93 -11.09 8.90
N LYS A 115 -4.93 -10.72 10.19
CA LYS A 115 -3.76 -10.22 10.93
C LYS A 115 -2.55 -11.16 10.87
N VAL A 116 -2.77 -12.47 10.99
CA VAL A 116 -1.70 -13.49 11.00
C VAL A 116 -1.00 -13.60 9.64
N ALA A 117 -1.70 -13.29 8.54
CA ALA A 117 -1.10 -13.25 7.20
C ALA A 117 -0.28 -11.97 6.96
N GLY A 118 -0.17 -11.07 7.94
CA GLY A 118 0.60 -9.82 7.82
C GLY A 118 -0.18 -8.67 7.18
N ALA A 119 -1.52 -8.68 7.28
CA ALA A 119 -2.33 -7.54 6.87
C ALA A 119 -2.14 -6.37 7.87
N GLY A 120 -1.61 -5.24 7.40
CA GLY A 120 -1.47 -4.03 8.22
C GLY A 120 -2.82 -3.39 8.56
N ILE A 121 -3.78 -3.49 7.65
CA ILE A 121 -5.20 -3.14 7.84
C ILE A 121 -5.99 -4.40 7.52
N ASP A 122 -6.31 -5.19 8.53
CA ASP A 122 -6.88 -6.53 8.36
C ASP A 122 -8.40 -6.56 8.15
N GLN A 123 -9.09 -5.45 8.43
CA GLN A 123 -10.54 -5.31 8.26
C GLN A 123 -10.99 -4.84 6.87
N HIS A 124 -10.06 -4.44 5.99
CA HIS A 124 -10.39 -3.91 4.67
C HIS A 124 -9.42 -4.43 3.60
N LEU A 125 -9.96 -5.18 2.64
CA LEU A 125 -9.23 -5.76 1.52
C LEU A 125 -8.46 -4.73 0.70
N HIS A 126 -7.24 -5.07 0.33
CA HIS A 126 -6.44 -4.29 -0.59
C HIS A 126 -5.47 -5.20 -1.35
N MET A 127 -5.48 -5.09 -2.68
CA MET A 127 -4.58 -5.84 -3.57
C MET A 127 -3.31 -5.04 -3.79
N HIS A 128 -2.19 -5.54 -3.30
CA HIS A 128 -0.89 -4.95 -3.52
C HIS A 128 -0.42 -5.17 -4.96
N VAL A 129 0.19 -4.15 -5.55
CA VAL A 129 0.94 -4.23 -6.79
C VAL A 129 2.32 -3.66 -6.53
N VAL A 130 3.33 -4.52 -6.50
CA VAL A 130 4.70 -4.17 -6.13
C VAL A 130 5.62 -4.43 -7.32
N PRO A 131 6.15 -3.40 -8.01
CA PRO A 131 7.16 -3.60 -9.03
C PRO A 131 8.47 -4.10 -8.42
N ARG A 132 9.17 -4.97 -9.15
CA ARG A 132 10.39 -5.66 -8.71
C ARG A 132 11.52 -5.47 -9.70
N TRP A 133 12.73 -5.33 -9.18
CA TRP A 133 13.97 -5.32 -9.95
C TRP A 133 14.91 -6.42 -9.46
N ASN A 134 15.74 -6.91 -10.37
CA ASN A 134 16.77 -7.87 -9.97
C ASN A 134 17.76 -7.17 -9.02
N GLY A 135 17.93 -7.71 -7.81
CA GLY A 135 18.78 -7.12 -6.77
C GLY A 135 18.14 -5.99 -5.94
N ASP A 136 16.83 -5.73 -6.06
CA ASP A 136 16.12 -4.77 -5.21
C ASP A 136 16.12 -5.14 -3.72
N THR A 137 16.28 -6.43 -3.43
CA THR A 137 16.47 -6.97 -2.09
C THR A 137 17.96 -7.24 -1.91
N ASN A 138 18.71 -6.23 -1.47
CA ASN A 138 20.14 -6.36 -1.21
C ASN A 138 20.42 -6.82 0.24
N PHE A 139 21.67 -6.83 0.68
CA PHE A 139 22.05 -7.29 2.04
C PHE A 139 21.64 -6.30 3.14
N MET A 140 21.32 -5.04 2.82
CA MET A 140 21.05 -3.99 3.81
C MET A 140 19.76 -4.23 4.62
N PRO A 141 18.64 -4.69 4.03
CA PRO A 141 17.46 -5.10 4.79
C PRO A 141 17.70 -6.34 5.67
N VAL A 142 18.59 -7.23 5.25
CA VAL A 142 18.79 -8.56 5.88
C VAL A 142 19.79 -8.50 7.04
N LEU A 143 20.87 -7.72 6.91
CA LEU A 143 21.92 -7.61 7.93
C LEU A 143 21.84 -6.31 8.73
N GLY A 144 21.27 -5.25 8.16
CA GLY A 144 21.26 -3.92 8.76
C GLY A 144 19.88 -3.43 9.21
N GLU A 145 18.80 -4.19 8.96
CA GLU A 145 17.40 -3.74 9.13
C GLU A 145 17.08 -2.39 8.45
N VAL A 146 17.89 -1.99 7.46
CA VAL A 146 17.76 -0.71 6.74
C VAL A 146 17.32 -0.98 5.31
N ARG A 147 16.18 -0.40 4.92
CA ARG A 147 15.75 -0.34 3.52
C ARG A 147 16.17 0.98 2.89
N VAL A 148 16.86 0.88 1.76
CA VAL A 148 17.14 2.01 0.87
C VAL A 148 16.03 2.00 -0.17
N VAL A 149 15.16 3.00 -0.13
CA VAL A 149 14.20 3.29 -1.19
C VAL A 149 14.84 4.38 -2.06
N SER A 150 15.16 4.05 -3.31
CA SER A 150 15.82 4.92 -4.29
C SER A 150 14.88 5.34 -5.40
#